data_AF-A0A943X1E9-F1
#
_entry.id   AF-A0A943X1E9-F1
#
_cell.length_a   1.000
_cell.length_b   1.000
_cell.length_c   1.000
_cell.angle_alpha   90.00
_cell.angle_beta   90.00
_cell.angle_gamma   90.00
#
_symmetry.space_group_name_H-M   'P 1'
#
loop_
_entity.id
_entity.type
_entity.pdbx_description
1 polymer ?
#
loop_
_entity_poly.entity_id
_entity_poly.type
_entity_poly.pdbx_seq_one_letter_code
_entity_poly.pdbx_strand_id
1 'polypeptide(L)'
;MYFEKIHIRRIKVTSVDHELDNTVPFREDCFGIYIDFINYWIRPLSMMLKKFGHFKGIKLCQEWGKTITYTYNEAYKVYSKNLTTTRRPKPETKAVKNLQKADPHYCCVPSLHIAIIVLTISFYRMILEREDFTEEEKTNFNGEIYSHGIEIAESVLYMKQHSVNCIPAAIYMMTKITPEIMNVEIAEEIIGDLFKNATDITEENKKKIKAHIQKFYHEMLSESELYGHWSIPVLNWIKNYTAYTK
;
A
#
# COMPACT_ATOMS: atom_id res chain seq x y z
N MET A 1 -18.55 -7.42 0.49
CA MET A 1 -17.38 -8.35 0.48
C MET A 1 -17.70 -9.70 1.08
N TYR A 2 -18.12 -9.81 2.36
CA TYR A 2 -18.61 -11.10 2.89
C TYR A 2 -19.80 -11.64 2.07
N PHE A 3 -20.70 -10.75 1.65
CA PHE A 3 -21.83 -11.03 0.75
C PHE A 3 -21.47 -11.54 -0.66
N GLU A 4 -20.27 -11.23 -1.19
CA GLU A 4 -19.78 -11.81 -2.47
C GLU A 4 -19.25 -13.23 -2.25
N LYS A 5 -18.57 -13.47 -1.11
CA LYS A 5 -18.12 -14.81 -0.70
C LYS A 5 -19.32 -15.78 -0.57
N ILE A 6 -20.48 -15.27 -0.21
CA ILE A 6 -21.76 -16.00 -0.17
C ILE A 6 -22.67 -15.75 -1.40
N HIS A 7 -22.15 -15.15 -2.48
CA HIS A 7 -22.79 -14.99 -3.79
C HIS A 7 -24.12 -14.20 -3.83
N ILE A 8 -24.37 -13.31 -2.86
CA ILE A 8 -25.61 -12.51 -2.75
C ILE A 8 -25.60 -11.26 -3.64
N ARG A 9 -24.41 -10.76 -3.99
CA ARG A 9 -24.17 -9.80 -5.07
C ARG A 9 -23.10 -10.38 -5.99
N ARG A 10 -23.04 -9.92 -7.25
CA ARG A 10 -22.02 -10.31 -8.23
C ARG A 10 -21.30 -9.05 -8.71
N ILE A 11 -20.28 -8.64 -7.98
CA ILE A 11 -19.31 -7.65 -8.47
C ILE A 11 -18.30 -8.41 -9.34
N LYS A 12 -17.96 -7.86 -10.51
CA LYS A 12 -16.94 -8.45 -11.38
C LYS A 12 -15.63 -8.58 -10.60
N VAL A 13 -14.94 -9.71 -10.78
CA VAL A 13 -13.59 -9.94 -10.26
C VAL A 13 -12.61 -9.98 -11.43
N THR A 14 -11.60 -9.12 -11.43
CA THR A 14 -10.52 -9.10 -12.42
C THR A 14 -9.21 -9.57 -11.77
N SER A 15 -8.52 -10.53 -12.38
CA SER A 15 -7.12 -10.83 -12.00
C SER A 15 -6.22 -9.69 -12.48
N VAL A 16 -5.27 -9.28 -11.65
CA VAL A 16 -4.34 -8.19 -11.94
C VAL A 16 -2.89 -8.64 -11.91
N ASP A 17 -2.65 -9.94 -12.07
CA ASP A 17 -1.31 -10.53 -12.11
C ASP A 17 -0.49 -9.96 -13.29
N HIS A 18 0.76 -9.64 -13.02
CA HIS A 18 1.76 -9.13 -13.97
C HIS A 18 2.91 -10.13 -14.13
N GLU A 19 3.60 -10.13 -15.26
CA GLU A 19 4.75 -11.03 -15.48
C GLU A 19 5.86 -10.84 -14.43
N LEU A 20 6.09 -9.59 -14.03
CA LEU A 20 7.07 -9.20 -13.01
C LEU A 20 6.72 -9.71 -11.61
N ASP A 21 5.48 -10.14 -11.35
CA ASP A 21 5.16 -10.80 -10.09
C ASP A 21 5.95 -12.10 -9.91
N ASN A 22 6.42 -12.73 -11.00
CA ASN A 22 7.25 -13.93 -10.95
C ASN A 22 8.71 -13.65 -10.61
N THR A 23 9.17 -12.41 -10.70
CA THR A 23 10.58 -12.07 -10.41
C THR A 23 10.82 -11.81 -8.92
N VAL A 24 9.74 -11.53 -8.17
CA VAL A 24 9.76 -11.50 -6.70
C VAL A 24 9.49 -12.92 -6.19
N PRO A 25 10.39 -13.55 -5.41
CA PRO A 25 10.14 -14.89 -4.87
C PRO A 25 8.96 -14.89 -3.88
N PHE A 26 8.32 -16.04 -3.70
CA PHE A 26 7.38 -16.23 -2.60
C PHE A 26 8.16 -16.58 -1.33
N ARG A 27 8.03 -15.75 -0.29
CA ARG A 27 8.82 -15.85 0.95
C ARG A 27 7.93 -15.88 2.17
N GLU A 28 7.66 -17.09 2.66
CA GLU A 28 6.84 -17.28 3.87
C GLU A 28 7.54 -16.82 5.15
N ASP A 29 8.86 -16.72 5.15
CA ASP A 29 9.65 -16.15 6.24
C ASP A 29 9.38 -14.64 6.44
N CYS A 30 8.87 -13.95 5.42
CA CYS A 30 8.38 -12.57 5.54
C CYS A 30 7.02 -12.45 6.25
N PHE A 31 6.38 -13.56 6.66
CA PHE A 31 5.07 -13.53 7.30
C PHE A 31 5.05 -12.64 8.55
N GLY A 32 6.12 -12.69 9.36
CA GLY A 32 6.24 -11.86 10.58
C GLY A 32 6.22 -10.36 10.29
N ILE A 33 6.96 -9.93 9.26
CA ILE A 33 6.99 -8.53 8.80
C ILE A 33 5.61 -8.14 8.27
N TYR A 34 5.00 -8.98 7.45
CA TYR A 34 3.69 -8.73 6.86
C TYR A 34 2.60 -8.52 7.93
N ILE A 35 2.55 -9.37 8.97
CA ILE A 35 1.53 -9.22 10.02
C ILE A 35 1.81 -8.06 10.99
N ASP A 36 3.05 -7.55 11.05
CA ASP A 36 3.36 -6.36 11.85
C ASP A 36 2.77 -5.07 11.25
N PHE A 37 2.20 -5.15 10.04
CA PHE A 37 1.48 -4.06 9.36
C PHE A 37 0.52 -3.30 10.28
N ILE A 38 -0.25 -3.99 11.14
CA ILE A 38 -1.18 -3.32 12.06
C ILE A 38 -0.44 -2.55 13.15
N ASN A 39 0.59 -3.15 13.74
CA ASN A 39 1.37 -2.49 14.78
C ASN A 39 2.17 -1.30 14.21
N TYR A 40 2.63 -1.42 12.98
CA TYR A 40 3.42 -0.40 12.29
C TYR A 40 2.75 0.99 12.32
N TRP A 41 1.46 1.08 12.03
CA TRP A 41 0.77 2.38 12.07
C TRP A 41 0.12 2.71 13.44
N ILE A 42 -0.02 1.72 14.34
CA ILE A 42 -0.53 1.94 15.70
C ILE A 42 0.55 2.46 16.66
N ARG A 43 1.79 1.95 16.58
CA ARG A 43 2.89 2.34 17.48
C ARG A 43 3.15 3.87 17.44
N PRO A 44 3.19 4.53 16.27
CA PRO A 44 3.34 5.99 16.20
C PRO A 44 2.19 6.78 16.85
N LEU A 45 0.96 6.26 16.90
CA LEU A 45 -0.14 6.88 17.67
C LEU A 45 0.18 6.91 19.16
N SER A 46 0.73 5.82 19.68
CA SER A 46 1.15 5.73 21.08
C SER A 46 2.30 6.69 21.38
N MET A 47 3.23 6.87 20.43
CA MET A 47 4.31 7.86 20.53
C MET A 47 3.74 9.28 20.64
N MET A 48 2.76 9.67 19.80
CA MET A 48 2.14 11.00 19.88
C MET A 48 1.48 11.27 21.23
N LEU A 49 0.76 10.27 21.77
CA LEU A 49 0.15 10.37 23.10
C LEU A 49 1.17 10.53 24.22
N LYS A 50 2.32 9.84 24.13
CA LYS A 50 3.40 9.95 25.11
C LYS A 50 4.11 11.30 25.04
N LYS A 51 4.42 11.81 23.84
CA LYS A 51 5.17 13.06 23.63
C LYS A 51 4.37 14.30 23.98
N PHE A 52 3.11 14.37 23.52
CA PHE A 52 2.29 15.58 23.62
C PHE A 52 1.22 15.51 24.72
N GLY A 53 1.18 14.41 25.47
CA GLY A 53 0.15 14.15 26.47
C GLY A 53 -1.24 13.93 25.86
N HIS A 54 -2.22 13.71 26.74
CA HIS A 54 -3.57 13.33 26.30
C HIS A 54 -4.27 14.39 25.44
N PHE A 55 -4.21 15.68 25.79
CA PHE A 55 -5.01 16.69 25.08
C PHE A 55 -4.55 16.93 23.64
N LYS A 56 -3.26 17.21 23.44
CA LYS A 56 -2.70 17.46 22.10
C LYS A 56 -2.52 16.14 21.35
N GLY A 57 -2.02 15.09 22.00
CA GLY A 57 -1.84 13.77 21.38
C GLY A 57 -3.14 13.17 20.85
N ILE A 58 -4.27 13.27 21.57
CA ILE A 58 -5.57 12.77 21.08
C ILE A 58 -6.01 13.51 19.82
N LYS A 59 -5.79 14.84 19.72
CA LYS A 59 -6.14 15.60 18.52
C LYS A 59 -5.36 15.11 17.29
N LEU A 60 -4.06 14.85 17.44
CA LEU A 60 -3.23 14.29 16.37
C LEU A 60 -3.68 12.87 15.98
N CYS A 61 -4.02 12.03 16.96
CA CYS A 61 -4.59 10.71 16.70
C CYS A 61 -5.96 10.80 16.00
N GLN A 62 -6.77 11.82 16.28
CA GLN A 62 -8.03 12.07 15.59
C GLN A 62 -7.83 12.53 14.15
N GLU A 63 -6.81 13.36 13.89
CA GLU A 63 -6.40 13.71 12.52
C GLU A 63 -6.05 12.44 11.73
N TRP A 64 -5.18 11.58 12.28
CA TRP A 64 -4.86 10.28 11.68
C TRP A 64 -6.11 9.43 11.43
N GLY A 65 -6.96 9.28 12.45
CA GLY A 65 -8.19 8.49 12.39
C GLY A 65 -9.16 8.96 11.31
N LYS A 66 -9.27 10.28 11.10
CA LYS A 66 -10.08 10.85 10.01
C LYS A 66 -9.45 10.54 8.65
N THR A 67 -8.14 10.73 8.50
CA THR A 67 -7.45 10.51 7.22
C THR A 67 -7.48 9.05 6.81
N ILE A 68 -7.19 8.11 7.73
CA ILE A 68 -7.26 6.68 7.42
C ILE A 68 -8.70 6.26 7.07
N THR A 69 -9.71 6.77 7.78
CA THR A 69 -11.13 6.51 7.45
C THR A 69 -11.46 7.01 6.04
N TYR A 70 -10.99 8.20 5.68
CA TYR A 70 -11.16 8.74 4.35
C TYR A 70 -10.48 7.87 3.29
N THR A 71 -9.24 7.42 3.52
CA THR A 71 -8.54 6.47 2.63
C THR A 71 -9.34 5.19 2.38
N TYR A 72 -9.93 4.58 3.43
CA TYR A 72 -10.78 3.39 3.27
C TYR A 72 -12.03 3.69 2.43
N ASN A 73 -12.69 4.82 2.67
CA ASN A 73 -13.88 5.23 1.93
C ASN A 73 -13.57 5.50 0.45
N GLU A 74 -12.42 6.10 0.15
CA GLU A 74 -11.97 6.32 -1.22
C GLU A 74 -11.69 4.99 -1.92
N ALA A 75 -10.90 4.10 -1.32
CA ALA A 75 -10.61 2.79 -1.91
C ALA A 75 -11.89 1.98 -2.21
N TYR A 76 -12.90 2.08 -1.34
CA TYR A 76 -14.20 1.44 -1.55
C TYR A 76 -14.91 1.89 -2.84
N LYS A 77 -14.69 3.11 -3.33
CA LYS A 77 -15.27 3.59 -4.61
C LYS A 77 -14.79 2.78 -5.82
N VAL A 78 -13.60 2.19 -5.75
CA VAL A 78 -13.10 1.25 -6.76
C VAL A 78 -13.66 -0.15 -6.49
N TYR A 79 -13.51 -0.63 -5.26
CA TYR A 79 -13.90 -1.99 -4.87
C TYR A 79 -15.38 -2.30 -5.05
N SER A 80 -16.25 -1.30 -4.86
CA SER A 80 -17.69 -1.44 -5.07
C SER A 80 -18.09 -1.60 -6.53
N LYS A 81 -17.20 -1.29 -7.48
CA LYS A 81 -17.45 -1.36 -8.93
C LYS A 81 -16.77 -2.56 -9.58
N ASN A 82 -15.55 -2.88 -9.16
CA ASN A 82 -14.81 -4.04 -9.65
C ASN A 82 -13.83 -4.52 -8.57
N LEU A 83 -13.93 -5.79 -8.19
CA LEU A 83 -13.00 -6.44 -7.29
C LEU A 83 -11.78 -6.91 -8.07
N THR A 84 -10.62 -6.88 -7.44
CA THR A 84 -9.38 -7.36 -8.04
C THR A 84 -8.71 -8.39 -7.16
N THR A 85 -8.02 -9.35 -7.79
CA THR A 85 -7.38 -10.49 -7.12
C THR A 85 -6.05 -10.83 -7.82
N THR A 86 -5.21 -11.63 -7.17
CA THR A 86 -3.95 -12.16 -7.73
C THR A 86 -3.81 -13.65 -7.43
N ARG A 87 -2.91 -14.33 -8.14
CA ARG A 87 -2.59 -15.74 -7.90
C ARG A 87 -1.73 -15.85 -6.64
N ARG A 88 -2.22 -16.61 -5.65
CA ARG A 88 -1.45 -16.98 -4.45
C ARG A 88 -0.79 -18.35 -4.61
N PRO A 89 0.51 -18.49 -4.32
CA PRO A 89 1.16 -19.78 -4.24
C PRO A 89 0.59 -20.64 -3.11
N LYS A 90 0.74 -21.96 -3.23
CA LYS A 90 0.34 -22.90 -2.19
C LYS A 90 1.24 -22.72 -0.97
N PRO A 91 0.68 -22.52 0.24
CA PRO A 91 1.47 -22.31 1.44
C PRO A 91 2.02 -23.62 2.01
N GLU A 92 3.23 -23.57 2.53
CA GLU A 92 3.95 -24.64 3.21
C GLU A 92 3.77 -24.55 4.73
N THR A 93 3.75 -23.34 5.30
CA THR A 93 3.58 -23.14 6.74
C THR A 93 2.12 -23.05 7.16
N LYS A 94 1.84 -23.47 8.41
CA LYS A 94 0.49 -23.38 9.00
C LYS A 94 0.03 -21.94 9.14
N ALA A 95 0.94 -21.02 9.45
CA ALA A 95 0.63 -19.60 9.64
C ALA A 95 0.10 -18.97 8.33
N VAL A 96 0.83 -19.16 7.22
CA VAL A 96 0.43 -18.62 5.92
C VAL A 96 -0.81 -19.33 5.39
N LYS A 97 -0.97 -20.63 5.63
CA LYS A 97 -2.21 -21.35 5.32
C LYS A 97 -3.43 -20.79 6.04
N ASN A 98 -3.29 -20.38 7.30
CA ASN A 98 -4.39 -19.76 8.05
C ASN A 98 -4.70 -18.36 7.52
N LEU A 99 -3.67 -17.56 7.21
CA LEU A 99 -3.84 -16.25 6.57
C LEU A 99 -4.63 -16.39 5.26
N GLN A 100 -4.20 -17.25 4.34
CA GLN A 100 -4.86 -17.40 3.04
C GLN A 100 -6.32 -17.91 3.15
N LYS A 101 -6.65 -18.67 4.19
CA LYS A 101 -8.02 -19.11 4.46
C LYS A 101 -8.91 -17.99 4.99
N ALA A 102 -8.37 -17.18 5.89
CA ALA A 102 -9.08 -16.07 6.51
C ALA A 102 -9.30 -14.93 5.51
N ASP A 103 -8.30 -14.65 4.68
CA ASP A 103 -8.33 -13.58 3.69
C ASP A 103 -9.01 -14.03 2.38
N PRO A 104 -10.18 -13.46 2.04
CA PRO A 104 -10.87 -13.74 0.78
C PRO A 104 -10.10 -13.26 -0.46
N HIS A 105 -9.03 -12.46 -0.29
CA HIS A 105 -8.11 -12.05 -1.37
C HIS A 105 -8.78 -11.35 -2.54
N TYR A 106 -9.63 -10.38 -2.16
CA TYR A 106 -10.22 -9.43 -3.07
C TYR A 106 -9.77 -8.03 -2.64
N CYS A 107 -9.95 -7.03 -3.52
CA CYS A 107 -9.54 -5.64 -3.29
C CYS A 107 -8.01 -5.42 -3.35
N CYS A 108 -7.34 -6.10 -4.27
CA CYS A 108 -5.91 -5.88 -4.50
C CYS A 108 -5.58 -4.49 -5.07
N VAL A 109 -6.45 -3.90 -5.89
CA VAL A 109 -6.21 -2.61 -6.58
C VAL A 109 -7.30 -1.60 -6.25
N PRO A 110 -6.93 -0.41 -5.72
CA PRO A 110 -5.60 -0.07 -5.18
C PRO A 110 -5.27 -0.94 -3.95
N SER A 111 -4.00 -1.13 -3.60
CA SER A 111 -3.64 -1.85 -2.38
C SER A 111 -3.87 -0.98 -1.13
N LEU A 112 -4.80 -1.37 -0.26
CA LEU A 112 -4.99 -0.69 1.03
C LEU A 112 -3.77 -0.79 1.96
N HIS A 113 -3.00 -1.89 1.87
CA HIS A 113 -1.77 -2.03 2.67
C HIS A 113 -0.77 -0.95 2.27
N ILE A 114 -0.52 -0.79 0.97
CA ILE A 114 0.37 0.23 0.46
C ILE A 114 -0.15 1.63 0.75
N ALA A 115 -1.45 1.88 0.53
CA ALA A 115 -2.06 3.17 0.82
C ALA A 115 -1.84 3.60 2.28
N ILE A 116 -2.01 2.67 3.23
CA ILE A 116 -1.79 2.92 4.65
C ILE A 116 -0.29 3.08 4.96
N ILE A 117 0.59 2.31 4.32
CA ILE A 117 2.04 2.45 4.51
C ILE A 117 2.51 3.83 4.09
N VAL A 118 2.17 4.26 2.87
CA VAL A 118 2.59 5.58 2.38
C VAL A 118 1.90 6.71 3.14
N LEU A 119 0.64 6.53 3.55
CA LEU A 119 -0.02 7.47 4.46
C LEU A 119 0.73 7.58 5.80
N THR A 120 1.18 6.46 6.37
CA THR A 120 1.93 6.44 7.63
C THR A 120 3.23 7.23 7.48
N ILE A 121 4.04 6.89 6.46
CA ILE A 121 5.31 7.58 6.20
C ILE A 121 5.08 9.09 6.09
N SER A 122 4.16 9.49 5.22
CA SER A 122 3.96 10.89 4.88
C SER A 122 3.28 11.70 5.98
N PHE A 123 2.28 11.13 6.65
CA PHE A 123 1.59 11.79 7.75
C PHE A 123 2.54 12.02 8.92
N TYR A 124 3.31 11.00 9.32
CA TYR A 124 4.23 11.18 10.45
C TYR A 124 5.40 12.09 10.09
N ARG A 125 5.90 12.06 8.84
CA ARG A 125 6.87 13.06 8.37
C ARG A 125 6.32 14.48 8.49
N MET A 126 5.06 14.72 8.07
CA MET A 126 4.39 16.01 8.25
C MET A 126 4.27 16.39 9.73
N ILE A 127 3.86 15.47 10.61
CA ILE A 127 3.73 15.74 12.05
C ILE A 127 5.08 16.05 12.69
N LEU A 128 6.14 15.33 12.32
CA LEU A 128 7.49 15.54 12.81
C LEU A 128 8.01 16.95 12.47
N GLU A 129 7.66 17.48 11.29
CA GLU A 129 8.02 18.85 10.92
C GLU A 129 7.11 19.92 11.53
N ARG A 130 5.81 19.62 11.68
CA ARG A 130 4.80 20.59 12.14
C ARG A 130 4.84 20.82 13.65
N GLU A 131 5.19 19.81 14.42
CA GLU A 131 5.11 19.82 15.89
C GLU A 131 6.49 19.90 16.55
N ASP A 132 6.53 20.16 17.86
CA ASP A 132 7.76 20.37 18.63
C ASP A 132 8.56 19.07 18.87
N PHE A 133 9.23 18.58 17.83
CA PHE A 133 10.24 17.52 17.89
C PHE A 133 11.64 18.10 17.76
N THR A 134 12.61 17.51 18.46
CA THR A 134 14.03 17.82 18.23
C THR A 134 14.51 17.20 16.92
N GLU A 135 15.57 17.74 16.32
CA GLU A 135 16.13 17.19 15.07
C GLU A 135 16.60 15.73 15.22
N GLU A 136 17.06 15.34 16.41
CA GLU A 136 17.39 13.95 16.73
C GLU A 136 16.14 13.06 16.73
N GLU A 137 15.05 13.51 17.37
CA GLU A 137 13.78 12.78 17.36
C GLU A 137 13.23 12.64 15.94
N LYS A 138 13.24 13.71 15.15
CA LYS A 138 12.80 13.69 13.75
C LYS A 138 13.59 12.66 12.95
N THR A 139 14.92 12.68 13.06
CA THR A 139 15.80 11.76 12.34
C THR A 139 15.51 10.31 12.71
N ASN A 140 15.44 10.01 14.01
CA ASN A 140 15.22 8.65 14.50
C ASN A 140 13.83 8.12 14.09
N PHE A 141 12.77 8.88 14.35
CA PHE A 141 11.41 8.44 14.04
C PHE A 141 11.15 8.35 12.55
N ASN A 142 11.61 9.32 11.74
CA ASN A 142 11.46 9.25 10.29
C ASN A 142 12.24 8.06 9.71
N GLY A 143 13.45 7.79 10.20
CA GLY A 143 14.25 6.64 9.78
C GLY A 143 13.58 5.30 10.10
N GLU A 144 13.07 5.12 11.32
CA GLU A 144 12.38 3.89 11.74
C GLU A 144 11.07 3.68 10.95
N ILE A 145 10.22 4.71 10.86
CA ILE A 145 8.94 4.63 10.16
C ILE A 145 9.18 4.35 8.67
N TYR A 146 10.13 5.05 8.04
CA TYR A 146 10.40 4.89 6.62
C TYR A 146 10.95 3.49 6.30
N SER A 147 12.02 3.07 6.98
CA SER A 147 12.66 1.77 6.71
C SER A 147 11.71 0.59 6.92
N HIS A 148 10.98 0.58 8.04
CA HIS A 148 10.02 -0.48 8.34
C HIS A 148 8.80 -0.43 7.40
N GLY A 149 8.37 0.76 6.99
CA GLY A 149 7.32 0.93 5.98
C GLY A 149 7.70 0.30 4.64
N ILE A 150 8.94 0.50 4.18
CA ILE A 150 9.46 -0.14 2.96
C ILE A 150 9.52 -1.66 3.11
N GLU A 151 10.01 -2.18 4.24
CA GLU A 151 10.04 -3.63 4.50
C GLU A 151 8.65 -4.27 4.43
N ILE A 152 7.63 -3.62 5.02
CA ILE A 152 6.26 -4.11 4.95
C ILE A 152 5.73 -4.01 3.52
N ALA A 153 6.01 -2.92 2.79
CA ALA A 153 5.60 -2.75 1.40
C ALA A 153 6.21 -3.83 0.48
N GLU A 154 7.45 -4.24 0.72
CA GLU A 154 8.05 -5.37 0.02
C GLU A 154 7.43 -6.70 0.46
N SER A 155 7.17 -6.86 1.76
CA SER A 155 6.57 -8.08 2.31
C SER A 155 5.20 -8.41 1.68
N VAL A 156 4.41 -7.41 1.28
CA VAL A 156 3.12 -7.67 0.62
C VAL A 156 3.29 -8.33 -0.75
N LEU A 157 4.41 -8.08 -1.45
CA LEU A 157 4.76 -8.70 -2.72
C LEU A 157 5.45 -10.06 -2.51
N TYR A 158 6.33 -10.17 -1.52
CA TYR A 158 6.94 -11.45 -1.11
C TYR A 158 5.90 -12.47 -0.65
N MET A 159 4.88 -12.02 0.09
CA MET A 159 3.77 -12.87 0.57
C MET A 159 2.68 -13.09 -0.49
N LYS A 160 2.85 -12.54 -1.70
CA LYS A 160 1.90 -12.59 -2.83
C LYS A 160 0.49 -12.16 -2.44
N GLN A 161 0.39 -11.20 -1.51
CA GLN A 161 -0.87 -10.56 -1.14
C GLN A 161 -1.28 -9.50 -2.17
N HIS A 162 -0.32 -8.95 -2.90
CA HIS A 162 -0.54 -7.96 -3.94
C HIS A 162 0.36 -8.24 -5.15
N SER A 163 -0.03 -7.68 -6.29
CA SER A 163 0.78 -7.62 -7.51
C SER A 163 1.59 -6.32 -7.53
N VAL A 164 2.67 -6.27 -8.30
CA VAL A 164 3.38 -5.03 -8.63
C VAL A 164 2.45 -3.97 -9.24
N ASN A 165 1.32 -4.34 -9.85
CA ASN A 165 0.30 -3.41 -10.34
C ASN A 165 -0.49 -2.71 -9.21
N CYS A 166 -0.55 -3.33 -8.03
CA CYS A 166 -1.34 -2.82 -6.91
C CYS A 166 -0.67 -1.64 -6.20
N ILE A 167 0.66 -1.59 -6.25
CA ILE A 167 1.51 -0.57 -5.61
C ILE A 167 1.27 0.83 -6.24
N PRO A 168 1.48 1.05 -7.56
CA PRO A 168 1.36 2.37 -8.14
C PRO A 168 -0.06 2.93 -8.06
N ALA A 169 -1.09 2.08 -8.19
CA ALA A 169 -2.48 2.51 -8.04
C ALA A 169 -2.79 3.03 -6.63
N ALA A 170 -2.19 2.42 -5.59
CA ALA A 170 -2.35 2.89 -4.21
C ALA A 170 -1.61 4.21 -3.96
N ILE A 171 -0.37 4.32 -4.43
CA ILE A 171 0.44 5.54 -4.31
C ILE A 171 -0.26 6.69 -5.05
N TYR A 172 -0.69 6.46 -6.30
CA TYR A 172 -1.48 7.40 -7.09
C TYR A 172 -2.75 7.86 -6.37
N MET A 173 -3.53 6.93 -5.82
CA MET A 173 -4.72 7.28 -5.04
C MET A 173 -4.35 8.25 -3.92
N MET A 174 -3.33 7.92 -3.10
CA MET A 174 -2.92 8.74 -1.98
C MET A 174 -2.42 10.13 -2.40
N THR A 175 -1.65 10.23 -3.49
CA THR A 175 -1.21 11.53 -4.04
C THR A 175 -2.40 12.41 -4.45
N LYS A 176 -3.50 11.83 -4.93
CA LYS A 176 -4.69 12.59 -5.36
C LYS A 176 -5.64 12.92 -4.22
N ILE A 177 -5.79 12.05 -3.22
CA ILE A 177 -6.80 12.23 -2.15
C ILE A 177 -6.24 12.99 -0.94
N THR A 178 -4.93 12.99 -0.73
CA THR A 178 -4.27 13.73 0.36
C THR A 178 -3.01 14.45 -0.15
N PRO A 179 -3.11 15.35 -1.15
CA PRO A 179 -1.94 16.00 -1.77
C PRO A 179 -1.11 16.84 -0.79
N GLU A 180 -1.71 17.31 0.30
CA GLU A 180 -1.05 18.05 1.37
C GLU A 180 -0.20 17.17 2.30
N ILE A 181 -0.43 15.86 2.30
CA ILE A 181 0.33 14.88 3.09
C ILE A 181 1.26 14.09 2.17
N MET A 182 0.72 13.55 1.06
CA MET A 182 1.41 12.69 0.11
C MET A 182 1.56 13.42 -1.23
N ASN A 183 2.77 13.88 -1.53
CA ASN A 183 3.08 14.55 -2.79
C ASN A 183 3.84 13.62 -3.76
N VAL A 184 4.14 14.13 -4.95
CA VAL A 184 4.83 13.37 -6.00
C VAL A 184 6.25 13.02 -5.57
N GLU A 185 6.95 13.93 -4.89
CA GLU A 185 8.32 13.73 -4.44
C GLU A 185 8.44 12.54 -3.48
N ILE A 186 7.53 12.44 -2.49
CA ILE A 186 7.50 11.30 -1.56
C ILE A 186 7.11 10.01 -2.29
N ALA A 187 6.21 10.08 -3.28
CA ALA A 187 5.86 8.92 -4.10
C ALA A 187 7.09 8.36 -4.84
N GLU A 188 7.85 9.23 -5.51
CA GLU A 188 9.07 8.85 -6.23
C GLU A 188 10.15 8.29 -5.28
N GLU A 189 10.32 8.89 -4.09
CA GLU A 189 11.23 8.40 -3.06
C GLU A 189 10.90 6.95 -2.67
N ILE A 190 9.63 6.69 -2.33
CA ILE A 190 9.16 5.36 -1.92
C ILE A 190 9.33 4.34 -3.06
N ILE A 191 8.92 4.68 -4.29
CA ILE A 191 9.06 3.80 -5.45
C ILE A 191 10.55 3.49 -5.72
N GLY A 192 11.41 4.51 -5.61
CA GLY A 192 12.85 4.39 -5.81
C GLY A 192 13.54 3.47 -4.82
N ASP A 193 13.02 3.35 -3.59
CA ASP A 193 13.62 2.56 -2.52
C ASP A 193 13.09 1.12 -2.41
N LEU A 194 11.97 0.77 -3.07
CA LEU A 194 11.45 -0.61 -3.11
C LEU A 194 12.50 -1.62 -3.61
N PHE A 195 12.73 -2.70 -2.88
CA PHE A 195 13.69 -3.76 -3.17
C PHE A 195 15.15 -3.30 -3.30
N LYS A 196 15.49 -2.10 -2.84
CA LYS A 196 16.88 -1.57 -2.91
C LYS A 196 17.87 -2.54 -2.27
N ASN A 197 17.53 -3.05 -1.09
CA ASN A 197 18.38 -3.93 -0.30
C ASN A 197 18.09 -5.43 -0.47
N ALA A 198 17.14 -5.80 -1.33
CA ALA A 198 16.81 -7.20 -1.58
C ALA A 198 17.99 -7.95 -2.20
N THR A 199 18.32 -9.15 -1.72
CA THR A 199 19.48 -9.93 -2.22
C THR A 199 19.05 -11.14 -3.07
N ASP A 200 17.77 -11.44 -3.05
CA ASP A 200 17.08 -12.56 -3.70
C ASP A 200 16.36 -12.17 -5.00
N ILE A 201 16.45 -10.89 -5.39
CA ILE A 201 15.97 -10.34 -6.66
C ILE A 201 17.17 -9.76 -7.41
N THR A 202 17.35 -10.13 -8.68
CA THR A 202 18.46 -9.60 -9.50
C THR A 202 18.33 -8.08 -9.69
N GLU A 203 19.46 -7.38 -9.84
CA GLU A 203 19.48 -5.93 -10.10
C GLU A 203 18.68 -5.55 -11.36
N GLU A 204 18.71 -6.39 -12.38
CA GLU A 204 17.90 -6.18 -13.58
C GLU A 204 16.40 -6.25 -13.27
N ASN A 205 15.95 -7.24 -12.49
CA ASN A 205 14.55 -7.38 -12.12
C ASN A 205 14.11 -6.26 -11.18
N LYS A 206 14.94 -5.82 -10.23
CA LYS A 206 14.66 -4.65 -9.39
C LYS A 206 14.41 -3.42 -10.25
N LYS A 207 15.28 -3.15 -11.24
CA LYS A 207 15.11 -2.03 -12.18
C LYS A 207 13.80 -2.14 -12.98
N LYS A 208 13.47 -3.33 -13.50
CA LYS A 208 12.22 -3.56 -14.25
C LYS A 208 10.98 -3.35 -13.38
N ILE A 209 10.98 -3.85 -12.13
CA ILE A 209 9.89 -3.64 -11.18
C ILE A 209 9.69 -2.14 -10.91
N LYS A 210 10.77 -1.41 -10.55
CA LYS A 210 10.70 0.03 -10.28
C LYS A 210 10.22 0.81 -11.50
N ALA A 211 10.79 0.55 -12.66
CA ALA A 211 10.41 1.22 -13.90
C ALA A 211 8.94 0.97 -14.26
N HIS A 212 8.44 -0.25 -14.03
CA HIS A 212 7.02 -0.57 -14.21
C HIS A 212 6.11 0.21 -13.26
N ILE A 213 6.42 0.18 -11.97
CA ILE A 213 5.65 0.89 -10.94
C ILE A 213 5.65 2.39 -11.23
N GLN A 214 6.82 2.98 -11.51
CA GLN A 214 6.97 4.41 -11.81
C GLN A 214 6.22 4.80 -13.07
N LYS A 215 6.37 4.04 -14.16
CA LYS A 215 5.63 4.27 -15.40
C LYS A 215 4.12 4.25 -15.17
N PHE A 216 3.61 3.21 -14.52
CA PHE A 216 2.18 3.06 -14.26
C PHE A 216 1.65 4.19 -13.35
N TYR A 217 2.42 4.58 -12.32
CA TYR A 217 2.09 5.73 -11.48
C TYR A 217 1.96 7.04 -12.29
N HIS A 218 2.93 7.33 -13.17
CA HIS A 218 2.89 8.53 -14.01
C HIS A 218 1.77 8.49 -15.05
N GLU A 219 1.51 7.34 -15.68
CA GLU A 219 0.38 7.17 -16.61
C GLU A 219 -0.95 7.51 -15.91
N MET A 220 -1.15 7.04 -14.67
CA MET A 220 -2.33 7.36 -13.87
C MET A 220 -2.43 8.85 -13.53
N LEU A 221 -1.30 9.50 -13.19
CA LEU A 221 -1.26 10.94 -12.94
C LEU A 221 -1.65 11.74 -14.19
N SER A 222 -1.04 11.44 -15.34
CA SER A 222 -1.33 12.11 -16.61
C SER A 222 -2.78 11.89 -17.07
N GLU A 223 -3.29 10.65 -16.99
CA GLU A 223 -4.69 10.37 -17.30
C GLU A 223 -5.63 11.14 -16.39
N SER A 224 -5.27 11.34 -15.11
CA SER A 224 -6.10 12.07 -14.16
C SER A 224 -6.33 13.54 -14.52
N GLU A 225 -5.45 14.16 -15.32
CA GLU A 225 -5.66 15.54 -15.79
C GLU A 225 -6.90 15.65 -16.68
N LEU A 226 -7.29 14.54 -17.32
CA LEU A 226 -8.47 14.45 -18.18
C LEU A 226 -9.76 14.15 -17.41
N TYR A 227 -9.66 13.75 -16.13
CA TYR A 227 -10.79 13.23 -15.35
C TYR A 227 -10.91 13.90 -13.98
N GLY A 228 -12.10 14.37 -13.61
CA GLY A 228 -12.35 15.05 -12.33
C GLY A 228 -12.30 14.16 -11.08
N HIS A 229 -12.00 12.87 -11.18
CA HIS A 229 -11.94 11.96 -10.02
C HIS A 229 -10.87 10.88 -10.20
N TRP A 230 -10.02 10.69 -9.17
CA TRP A 230 -8.86 9.80 -9.21
C TRP A 230 -9.20 8.34 -9.56
N SER A 231 -10.36 7.86 -9.10
CA SER A 231 -10.73 6.46 -9.32
C SER A 231 -10.97 6.10 -10.80
N ILE A 232 -11.20 7.09 -11.67
CA ILE A 232 -11.59 6.85 -13.08
C ILE A 232 -10.45 6.18 -13.88
N PRO A 233 -9.22 6.75 -13.92
CA PRO A 233 -8.06 6.07 -14.51
C PRO A 233 -7.89 4.63 -14.02
N VAL A 234 -7.94 4.41 -12.69
CA VAL A 234 -7.79 3.07 -12.10
C VAL A 234 -8.87 2.11 -12.60
N LEU A 235 -10.13 2.53 -12.63
CA LEU A 235 -11.23 1.69 -13.10
C LEU A 235 -11.15 1.40 -14.61
N ASN A 236 -10.71 2.37 -15.41
CA ASN A 236 -10.49 2.19 -16.84
C ASN A 236 -9.37 1.18 -17.09
N TRP A 237 -8.26 1.31 -16.35
CA TRP A 237 -7.17 0.33 -16.40
C TRP A 237 -7.66 -1.06 -16.00
N ILE A 238 -8.36 -1.23 -14.86
CA ILE A 238 -8.91 -2.54 -14.45
C ILE A 238 -9.83 -3.13 -15.53
N LYS A 239 -10.62 -2.30 -16.21
CA LYS A 239 -11.55 -2.75 -17.25
C LYS A 239 -10.81 -3.28 -18.49
N ASN A 240 -9.71 -2.63 -18.86
CA ASN A 240 -8.95 -2.91 -20.08
C ASN A 240 -7.74 -3.82 -19.85
N TYR A 241 -7.38 -4.07 -18.59
CA TYR A 241 -6.22 -4.88 -18.23
C TYR A 241 -6.42 -6.34 -18.62
N THR A 242 -5.44 -6.90 -19.32
CA THR A 242 -5.37 -8.33 -19.61
C THR A 242 -4.33 -8.94 -18.68
N ALA A 243 -4.81 -9.77 -17.75
CA ALA A 243 -3.96 -10.41 -16.77
C ALA A 243 -2.90 -11.30 -17.42
N TYR A 244 -1.69 -11.26 -16.88
CA TYR A 244 -0.67 -12.24 -17.24
C TYR A 244 -1.15 -13.63 -16.80
N THR A 245 -1.25 -14.54 -17.76
CA THR A 245 -1.65 -15.92 -17.52
C THR A 245 -0.44 -16.82 -17.75
N LYS A 246 0.01 -17.46 -16.66
CA LYS A 246 1.06 -18.49 -16.65
C LYS A 246 0.44 -19.86 -16.44
#